data_AF-A0A1F8RA15-F1
#
_entry.id   AF-A0A1F8RA15-F1
#
_cell.length_a   1.000
_cell.length_b   1.000
_cell.length_c   1.000
_cell.angle_alpha   90.00
_cell.angle_beta   90.00
_cell.angle_gamma   90.00
#
_symmetry.space_group_name_H-M   'P 1'
#
loop_
_entity.id
_entity.type
_entity.pdbx_description
1 polymer ?
#
loop_
_entity_poly.entity_id
_entity_poly.type
_entity_poly.pdbx_seq_one_letter_code
_entity_poly.pdbx_strand_id
1 'polypeptide(L)'
;MGGLAAAFGYFRPRPGIVASQSDIFNQLNFFIVFPVVMFYYLWQPAKIVKVYDAVCYHVQARDETAVSLLQAIRRLNAHPGWWLPGVFVCLLGMTVGVYDSFSRLGIWWYTANWLMVAVLQLVRGIIFYALIVVVARHLATTVGLNRLYARFPIPVRVLPITHAGGIQTVGQYAFSFTAAAAVVGINLGTVPILSTRIAVDYPFQVLAYFLLAPLGFFLPLLQAHSHMAQNRNRVLDGLAAQFQAEYTRLLRLVADNDQEAAESLARLKIIQETYEWTRKSPTWPFDTSTLYRLGATIVAPFSFALLQIVLELLAR
;
A
#
# COMPACT_ATOMS: atom_id res chain seq x y z
N MET A 1 34.72 15.96 2.50
CA MET A 1 34.10 15.12 3.55
C MET A 1 34.30 15.73 4.96
N GLY A 2 33.98 17.02 5.17
CA GLY A 2 34.22 17.71 6.47
C GLY A 2 32.98 18.31 7.15
N GLY A 3 31.80 18.25 6.51
CA GLY A 3 30.62 19.00 6.98
C GLY A 3 29.89 18.39 8.19
N LEU A 4 29.76 17.06 8.24
CA LEU A 4 28.98 16.39 9.30
C LEU A 4 29.78 16.13 10.57
N ALA A 5 31.10 15.93 10.46
CA ALA A 5 31.99 15.84 11.62
C ALA A 5 32.05 17.15 12.42
N ALA A 6 31.80 18.30 11.77
CA ALA A 6 31.76 19.61 12.40
C ALA A 6 30.43 19.88 13.14
N ALA A 7 29.29 19.42 12.62
CA ALA A 7 27.98 19.60 13.25
C ALA A 7 27.81 18.78 14.55
N PHE A 8 28.53 17.66 14.68
CA PHE A 8 28.50 16.77 15.84
C PHE A 8 29.81 16.82 16.65
N GLY A 9 30.41 18.01 16.83
CA GLY A 9 31.68 18.19 17.56
C GLY A 9 31.71 17.68 19.02
N TYR A 10 30.55 17.37 19.61
CA TYR A 10 30.43 16.72 20.93
C TYR A 10 30.41 15.19 20.90
N PHE A 11 30.40 14.58 19.71
CA PHE A 11 30.50 13.13 19.48
C PHE A 11 31.79 12.80 18.71
N ARG A 12 32.94 13.34 19.15
CA ARG A 12 34.21 12.90 18.58
C ARG A 12 34.35 11.39 18.81
N PRO A 13 34.50 10.60 17.74
CA PRO A 13 34.98 9.23 17.90
C PRO A 13 36.29 9.31 18.68
N ARG A 14 36.58 8.32 19.53
CA ARG A 14 37.91 8.22 20.14
C ARG A 14 38.97 8.32 19.04
N PRO A 15 40.11 9.00 19.26
CA PRO A 15 41.22 9.02 18.31
C PRO A 15 41.51 7.58 17.85
N GLY A 16 41.39 7.31 16.54
CA GLY A 16 41.58 5.98 15.95
C GLY A 16 40.32 5.27 15.43
N ILE A 17 39.12 5.79 15.65
CA ILE A 17 37.89 5.23 15.03
C ILE A 17 37.72 5.85 13.64
N VAL A 18 37.98 5.05 12.60
CA VAL A 18 37.75 5.41 11.19
C VAL A 18 36.25 5.29 10.90
N ALA A 19 35.67 6.29 10.24
CA ALA A 19 34.29 6.23 9.78
C ALA A 19 34.08 4.97 8.93
N SER A 20 33.19 4.09 9.35
CA SER A 20 32.92 2.83 8.67
C SER A 20 31.86 3.04 7.59
N GLN A 21 31.88 2.25 6.50
CA GLN A 21 30.79 2.28 5.51
C GLN A 21 29.43 1.97 6.15
N SER A 22 29.41 1.18 7.23
CA SER A 22 28.22 0.90 8.04
C SER A 22 27.65 2.15 8.74
N ASP A 23 28.43 3.23 8.86
CA ASP A 23 27.99 4.48 9.46
C ASP A 23 27.07 5.23 8.51
N ILE A 24 27.35 5.18 7.19
CA ILE A 24 26.52 5.78 6.14
C ILE A 24 25.13 5.16 6.14
N PHE A 25 25.04 3.83 6.28
CA PHE A 25 23.77 3.12 6.37
C PHE A 25 22.91 3.59 7.56
N ASN A 26 23.52 3.74 8.74
CA ASN A 26 22.83 4.25 9.91
C ASN A 26 22.41 5.72 9.74
N GLN A 27 23.25 6.56 9.13
CA GLN A 27 22.91 7.94 8.82
C GLN A 27 21.71 8.03 7.86
N LEU A 28 21.69 7.23 6.80
CA LEU A 28 20.55 7.14 5.87
C LEU A 28 19.26 6.80 6.62
N ASN A 29 19.32 5.86 7.55
CA ASN A 29 18.17 5.52 8.39
C ASN A 29 17.70 6.69 9.25
N PHE A 30 18.60 7.35 9.95
CA PHE A 30 18.26 8.47 10.83
C PHE A 30 17.70 9.68 10.10
N PHE A 31 18.25 10.01 8.93
CA PHE A 31 17.89 11.24 8.22
C PHE A 31 16.74 11.07 7.24
N ILE A 32 16.52 9.86 6.71
CA ILE A 32 15.52 9.62 5.66
C ILE A 32 14.45 8.66 6.14
N VAL A 33 14.83 7.44 6.53
CA VAL A 33 13.85 6.37 6.79
C VAL A 33 13.03 6.66 8.04
N PHE A 34 13.69 7.02 9.14
CA PHE A 34 13.03 7.24 10.42
C PHE A 34 12.07 8.43 10.39
N PRO A 35 12.43 9.61 9.85
CA PRO A 35 11.50 10.73 9.73
C PRO A 35 10.30 10.42 8.85
N VAL A 36 10.49 9.71 7.73
CA VAL A 36 9.37 9.34 6.84
C VAL A 36 8.42 8.35 7.53
N VAL A 37 8.95 7.33 8.20
CA VAL A 37 8.13 6.37 8.96
C VAL A 37 7.34 7.07 10.06
N MET A 38 7.98 7.97 10.82
CA MET A 38 7.31 8.73 11.87
C MET A 38 6.26 9.68 11.32
N PHE A 39 6.58 10.40 10.24
CA PHE A 39 5.63 11.26 9.54
C PHE A 39 4.40 10.47 9.09
N TYR A 40 4.61 9.33 8.44
CA TYR A 40 3.52 8.47 8.00
C TYR A 40 2.72 7.92 9.18
N TYR A 41 3.37 7.46 10.25
CA TYR A 41 2.71 6.99 11.47
C TYR A 41 1.76 8.05 12.09
N LEU A 42 2.20 9.31 12.16
CA LEU A 42 1.40 10.42 12.68
C LEU A 42 0.28 10.84 11.72
N TRP A 43 0.51 10.76 10.42
CA TRP A 43 -0.42 11.21 9.38
C TRP A 43 -1.47 10.16 8.97
N GLN A 44 -1.15 8.87 9.11
CA GLN A 44 -2.00 7.76 8.70
C GLN A 44 -3.43 7.83 9.26
N PRO A 45 -3.68 8.16 10.55
CA PRO A 45 -5.04 8.26 11.09
C PRO A 45 -5.92 9.26 10.33
N ALA A 46 -5.38 10.44 9.97
CA ALA A 46 -6.12 11.44 9.21
C ALA A 46 -6.48 10.94 7.80
N LYS A 47 -5.59 10.17 7.17
CA LYS A 47 -5.88 9.52 5.87
C LYS A 47 -6.94 8.43 6.00
N ILE A 48 -6.90 7.62 7.04
CA ILE A 48 -7.91 6.59 7.32
C ILE A 48 -9.29 7.25 7.48
N VAL A 49 -9.38 8.35 8.24
CA VAL A 49 -10.64 9.11 8.38
C VAL A 49 -11.14 9.62 7.03
N LYS A 50 -10.28 10.23 6.21
CA LYS A 50 -10.66 10.69 4.86
C LYS A 50 -11.16 9.56 3.96
N VAL A 51 -10.55 8.38 4.04
CA VAL A 51 -11.03 7.19 3.33
C VAL A 51 -12.42 6.83 3.78
N TYR A 52 -12.65 6.73 5.09
CA TYR A 52 -13.98 6.41 5.60
C TYR A 52 -15.00 7.45 5.21
N ASP A 53 -14.73 8.74 5.38
CA ASP A 53 -15.69 9.80 5.05
C ASP A 53 -16.05 9.78 3.55
N ALA A 54 -15.07 9.52 2.67
CA ALA A 54 -15.32 9.36 1.24
C ALA A 54 -16.24 8.17 0.93
N VAL A 55 -16.03 7.01 1.59
CA VAL A 55 -16.95 5.88 1.41
C VAL A 55 -18.31 6.14 2.07
N CYS A 56 -18.34 6.77 3.25
CA CYS A 56 -19.55 7.15 3.97
C CYS A 56 -20.46 8.02 3.12
N TYR A 57 -19.91 9.06 2.49
CA TYR A 57 -20.68 9.98 1.67
C TYR A 57 -21.49 9.26 0.58
N HIS A 58 -20.96 8.15 0.04
CA HIS A 58 -21.66 7.36 -0.95
C HIS A 58 -22.62 6.31 -0.37
N VAL A 59 -22.35 5.78 0.82
CA VAL A 59 -23.16 4.73 1.44
C VAL A 59 -24.29 5.31 2.31
N GLN A 60 -24.04 6.36 3.08
CA GLN A 60 -25.01 6.99 4.00
C GLN A 60 -26.22 7.60 3.29
N ALA A 61 -26.10 7.94 2.01
CA ALA A 61 -27.25 8.33 1.20
C ALA A 61 -28.31 7.22 1.05
N ARG A 62 -28.06 6.00 1.56
CA ARG A 62 -28.89 4.82 1.28
C ARG A 62 -29.33 4.00 2.50
N ASP A 63 -28.64 4.04 3.64
CA ASP A 63 -28.92 3.09 4.73
C ASP A 63 -28.38 3.51 6.12
N GLU A 64 -29.22 3.44 7.16
CA GLU A 64 -28.83 3.64 8.58
C GLU A 64 -27.88 2.56 9.10
N THR A 65 -27.97 1.32 8.58
CA THR A 65 -27.08 0.22 8.98
C THR A 65 -25.63 0.47 8.60
N ALA A 66 -25.38 1.33 7.61
CA ALA A 66 -24.04 1.76 7.24
C ALA A 66 -23.37 2.54 8.38
N VAL A 67 -24.14 3.40 9.06
CA VAL A 67 -23.65 4.26 10.14
C VAL A 67 -23.14 3.40 11.31
N SER A 68 -23.87 2.35 11.69
CA SER A 68 -23.47 1.46 12.79
C SER A 68 -22.20 0.66 12.45
N LEU A 69 -22.09 0.17 11.21
CA LEU A 69 -20.88 -0.53 10.76
C LEU A 69 -19.66 0.41 10.74
N LEU A 70 -19.83 1.64 10.29
CA LEU A 70 -18.77 2.66 10.29
C LEU A 70 -18.32 3.01 11.70
N GLN A 71 -19.25 3.13 12.65
CA GLN A 71 -18.90 3.30 14.06
C GLN A 71 -18.13 2.11 14.60
N ALA A 72 -18.52 0.87 14.26
CA ALA A 72 -17.79 -0.33 14.65
C ALA A 72 -16.35 -0.35 14.07
N ILE A 73 -16.17 0.06 12.82
CA ILE A 73 -14.86 0.15 12.16
C ILE A 73 -14.01 1.28 12.76
N ARG A 74 -14.61 2.44 13.08
CA ARG A 74 -13.93 3.53 13.79
C ARG A 74 -13.47 3.06 15.18
N ARG A 75 -14.31 2.33 15.93
CA ARG A 75 -13.95 1.72 17.21
C ARG A 75 -12.82 0.71 17.05
N LEU A 76 -12.82 -0.10 15.98
CA LEU A 76 -11.73 -1.02 15.69
C LEU A 76 -10.42 -0.26 15.48
N ASN A 77 -10.39 0.79 14.66
CA ASN A 77 -9.16 1.57 14.40
C ASN A 77 -8.70 2.39 15.62
N ALA A 78 -9.63 2.84 16.47
CA ALA A 78 -9.35 3.55 17.71
C ALA A 78 -9.05 2.62 18.90
N HIS A 79 -9.08 1.30 18.69
CA HIS A 79 -8.92 0.34 19.79
C HIS A 79 -7.54 0.50 20.43
N PRO A 80 -7.45 0.73 21.76
CA PRO A 80 -6.17 0.97 22.40
C PRO A 80 -5.25 -0.25 22.24
N GLY A 81 -5.77 -1.48 22.23
CA GLY A 81 -4.95 -2.70 22.09
C GLY A 81 -3.97 -2.73 20.90
N TRP A 82 -4.10 -1.89 19.88
CA TRP A 82 -3.10 -1.78 18.81
C TRP A 82 -1.72 -1.31 19.26
N TRP A 83 -1.60 -0.65 20.42
CA TRP A 83 -0.29 -0.29 20.96
C TRP A 83 0.47 -1.49 21.54
N LEU A 84 -0.22 -2.56 21.96
CA LEU A 84 0.42 -3.72 22.61
C LEU A 84 1.40 -4.46 21.69
N PRO A 85 1.04 -4.84 20.45
CA PRO A 85 2.00 -5.45 19.51
C PRO A 85 3.17 -4.52 19.22
N GLY A 86 2.92 -3.22 19.10
CA GLY A 86 3.96 -2.23 18.88
C GLY A 86 4.97 -2.18 20.01
N VAL A 87 4.50 -2.13 21.27
CA VAL A 87 5.37 -2.11 22.46
C VAL A 87 6.17 -3.41 22.56
N PHE A 88 5.53 -4.56 22.31
CA PHE A 88 6.22 -5.84 22.31
C PHE A 88 7.38 -5.88 21.30
N VAL A 89 7.14 -5.48 20.04
CA VAL A 89 8.18 -5.48 19.01
C VAL A 89 9.25 -4.40 19.26
N CYS A 90 8.86 -3.26 19.83
CA CYS A 90 9.81 -2.24 20.29
C CYS A 90 10.79 -2.81 21.32
N LEU A 91 10.29 -3.45 22.38
CA LEU A 91 11.12 -4.03 23.43
C LEU A 91 12.01 -5.15 22.89
N LEU A 92 11.47 -6.01 22.02
CA LEU A 92 12.23 -7.07 21.36
C LEU A 92 13.37 -6.48 20.49
N GLY A 93 13.05 -5.51 19.65
CA GLY A 93 14.02 -4.86 18.76
C GLY A 93 15.10 -4.09 19.53
N MET A 94 14.74 -3.44 20.64
CA MET A 94 15.69 -2.83 21.56
C MET A 94 16.59 -3.87 22.22
N THR A 95 16.04 -4.99 22.68
CA THR A 95 16.83 -6.07 23.32
C THR A 95 17.87 -6.64 22.36
N VAL A 96 17.46 -6.98 21.13
CA VAL A 96 18.36 -7.47 20.08
C VAL A 96 19.40 -6.41 19.72
N GLY A 97 18.98 -5.15 19.56
CA GLY A 97 19.89 -4.04 19.21
C GLY A 97 20.91 -3.72 20.30
N VAL A 98 20.51 -3.79 21.57
CA VAL A 98 21.41 -3.68 22.72
C VAL A 98 22.43 -4.81 22.69
N TYR A 99 21.99 -6.07 22.55
CA TYR A 99 22.89 -7.23 22.45
C TYR A 99 23.92 -7.09 21.31
N ASP A 100 23.49 -6.68 20.11
CA ASP A 100 24.39 -6.43 18.98
C ASP A 100 25.37 -5.28 19.29
N SER A 101 24.91 -4.20 19.92
CA SER A 101 25.76 -3.07 20.33
C SER A 101 26.83 -3.48 21.34
N PHE A 102 26.49 -4.35 22.30
CA PHE A 102 27.42 -4.90 23.29
C PHE A 102 28.54 -5.71 22.63
N SER A 103 28.21 -6.53 21.65
CA SER A 103 29.21 -7.33 20.92
C SER A 103 30.18 -6.50 20.07
N ARG A 104 29.92 -5.19 19.91
CA ARG A 104 30.68 -4.28 19.03
C ARG A 104 31.12 -2.99 19.73
N LEU A 105 31.21 -3.00 21.06
CA LEU A 105 31.68 -1.86 21.84
C LEU A 105 33.08 -1.42 21.38
N GLY A 106 33.23 -0.14 21.07
CA GLY A 106 34.50 0.45 20.63
C GLY A 106 34.89 0.20 19.17
N ILE A 107 34.11 -0.55 18.40
CA ILE A 107 34.34 -0.79 16.96
C ILE A 107 33.60 0.25 16.11
N TRP A 108 32.40 0.66 16.52
CA TRP A 108 31.52 1.56 15.78
C TRP A 108 31.40 2.92 16.47
N TRP A 109 31.17 3.99 15.69
CA TRP A 109 31.09 5.36 16.25
C TRP A 109 30.00 5.50 17.31
N TYR A 110 28.85 4.86 17.11
CA TYR A 110 27.72 4.96 18.04
C TYR A 110 27.85 4.04 19.26
N THR A 111 28.84 3.14 19.27
CA THR A 111 29.17 2.32 20.45
C THR A 111 30.32 2.92 21.27
N ALA A 112 30.74 4.16 20.95
CA ALA A 112 31.81 4.86 21.67
C ALA A 112 31.41 5.30 23.09
N ASN A 113 30.11 5.52 23.34
CA ASN A 113 29.56 5.91 24.64
C ASN A 113 28.19 5.25 24.87
N TRP A 114 27.94 4.79 26.10
CA TRP A 114 26.65 4.26 26.56
C TRP A 114 25.46 5.17 26.27
N LEU A 115 25.62 6.49 26.39
CA LEU A 115 24.55 7.43 26.09
C LEU A 115 24.12 7.35 24.61
N MET A 116 25.07 7.20 23.69
CA MET A 116 24.78 7.07 22.26
C MET A 116 24.07 5.77 21.94
N VAL A 117 24.52 4.67 22.56
CA VAL A 117 23.84 3.37 22.45
C VAL A 117 22.41 3.49 22.97
N ALA A 118 22.21 4.06 24.15
CA ALA A 118 20.88 4.23 24.74
C ALA A 118 19.94 5.07 23.83
N VAL A 119 20.42 6.21 23.32
CA VAL A 119 19.65 7.07 22.40
C VAL A 119 19.34 6.34 21.10
N LEU A 120 20.31 5.66 20.50
CA LEU A 120 20.12 4.89 19.27
C LEU A 120 19.06 3.80 19.45
N GLN A 121 19.15 3.03 20.53
CA GLN A 121 18.21 1.93 20.78
C GLN A 121 16.81 2.47 21.10
N LEU A 122 16.69 3.59 21.82
CA LEU A 122 15.41 4.25 22.05
C LEU A 122 14.76 4.68 20.72
N VAL A 123 15.51 5.36 19.85
CA VAL A 123 14.99 5.80 18.54
C VAL A 123 14.60 4.58 17.69
N ARG A 124 15.45 3.56 17.62
CA ARG A 124 15.16 2.33 16.88
C ARG A 124 13.91 1.63 17.42
N GLY A 125 13.74 1.57 18.74
CA GLY A 125 12.55 1.03 19.39
C GLY A 125 11.28 1.78 18.98
N ILE A 126 11.30 3.12 19.04
CA ILE A 126 10.18 3.98 18.62
C ILE A 126 9.80 3.72 17.15
N ILE A 127 10.79 3.53 16.27
CA ILE A 127 10.54 3.24 14.86
C ILE A 127 9.90 1.86 14.66
N PHE A 128 10.39 0.83 15.36
CA PHE A 128 9.76 -0.50 15.31
C PHE A 128 8.33 -0.48 15.85
N TYR A 129 8.09 0.25 16.94
CA TYR A 129 6.74 0.52 17.43
C TYR A 129 5.86 1.14 16.33
N ALA A 130 6.34 2.22 15.70
CA ALA A 130 5.60 2.96 14.69
C ALA A 130 5.27 2.09 13.47
N LEU A 131 6.23 1.31 12.97
CA LEU A 131 6.04 0.38 11.84
C LEU A 131 4.94 -0.64 12.13
N ILE A 132 4.98 -1.29 13.29
CA ILE A 132 4.01 -2.32 13.66
C ILE A 132 2.61 -1.72 13.83
N VAL A 133 2.50 -0.55 14.47
CA VAL A 133 1.21 0.13 14.60
C VAL A 133 0.67 0.57 13.23
N VAL A 134 1.54 1.04 12.32
CA VAL A 134 1.16 1.40 10.95
C VAL A 134 0.58 0.20 10.20
N VAL A 135 1.27 -0.95 10.25
CA VAL A 135 0.80 -2.19 9.61
C VAL A 135 -0.51 -2.66 10.23
N ALA A 136 -0.61 -2.65 11.55
CA ALA A 136 -1.81 -3.07 12.26
C ALA A 136 -3.03 -2.20 11.91
N ARG A 137 -2.87 -0.87 11.89
CA ARG A 137 -3.93 0.07 11.45
C ARG A 137 -4.29 -0.12 9.98
N HIS A 138 -3.30 -0.40 9.13
CA HIS A 138 -3.54 -0.69 7.73
C HIS A 138 -4.39 -1.96 7.55
N LEU A 139 -4.05 -3.05 8.26
CA LEU A 139 -4.84 -4.28 8.28
C LEU A 139 -6.25 -4.07 8.84
N ALA A 140 -6.39 -3.33 9.94
CA ALA A 140 -7.70 -2.97 10.51
C ALA A 140 -8.55 -2.18 9.50
N THR A 141 -7.93 -1.24 8.79
CA THR A 141 -8.58 -0.44 7.75
C THR A 141 -9.06 -1.33 6.60
N THR A 142 -8.18 -2.20 6.11
CA THR A 142 -8.47 -3.19 5.06
C THR A 142 -9.63 -4.10 5.44
N VAL A 143 -9.62 -4.68 6.65
CA VAL A 143 -10.72 -5.52 7.15
C VAL A 143 -12.03 -4.74 7.23
N GLY A 144 -11.96 -3.49 7.71
CA GLY A 144 -13.13 -2.61 7.77
C GLY A 144 -13.71 -2.30 6.39
N LEU A 145 -12.87 -1.95 5.43
CA LEU A 145 -13.27 -1.67 4.05
C LEU A 145 -13.84 -2.92 3.36
N ASN A 146 -13.21 -4.08 3.53
CA ASN A 146 -13.71 -5.32 2.96
C ASN A 146 -15.08 -5.70 3.53
N ARG A 147 -15.30 -5.52 4.85
CA ARG A 147 -16.63 -5.73 5.45
C ARG A 147 -17.68 -4.74 4.93
N LEU A 148 -17.28 -3.49 4.69
CA LEU A 148 -18.15 -2.46 4.16
C LEU A 148 -18.56 -2.78 2.71
N TYR A 149 -17.60 -3.06 1.84
CA TYR A 149 -17.87 -3.42 0.45
C TYR A 149 -18.62 -4.74 0.30
N ALA A 150 -18.43 -5.70 1.21
CA ALA A 150 -19.20 -6.94 1.25
C ALA A 150 -20.72 -6.72 1.40
N ARG A 151 -21.13 -5.65 2.11
CA ARG A 151 -22.54 -5.36 2.38
C ARG A 151 -23.13 -4.35 1.39
N PHE A 152 -22.35 -3.37 0.95
CA PHE A 152 -22.83 -2.28 0.11
C PHE A 152 -22.28 -2.42 -1.31
N PRO A 153 -23.09 -2.87 -2.28
CA PRO A 153 -22.63 -3.07 -3.64
C PRO A 153 -22.23 -1.72 -4.27
N ILE A 154 -21.01 -1.65 -4.77
CA ILE A 154 -20.54 -0.49 -5.53
C ILE A 154 -21.20 -0.53 -6.92
N PRO A 155 -21.94 0.51 -7.34
CA PRO A 155 -22.53 0.54 -8.67
C PRO A 155 -21.43 0.58 -9.73
N VAL A 156 -21.53 -0.30 -10.73
CA VAL A 156 -20.68 -0.23 -11.93
C VAL A 156 -21.12 0.98 -12.74
N ARG A 157 -20.23 1.95 -12.92
CA ARG A 157 -20.45 3.11 -13.79
C ARG A 157 -19.61 2.94 -15.05
N VAL A 158 -20.23 3.20 -16.20
CA VAL A 158 -19.59 3.15 -17.52
C VAL A 158 -18.66 4.36 -17.75
N LEU A 159 -18.89 5.45 -17.01
CA LEU A 159 -18.09 6.68 -16.99
C LEU A 159 -16.97 6.60 -15.93
N PRO A 160 -15.90 7.44 -16.02
CA PRO A 160 -14.67 7.24 -15.27
C PRO A 160 -14.92 6.94 -13.80
N ILE A 161 -14.49 5.74 -13.40
CA ILE A 161 -14.69 5.09 -12.10
C ILE A 161 -14.05 5.89 -10.94
N THR A 162 -13.29 6.93 -11.26
CA THR A 162 -12.50 7.73 -10.33
C THR A 162 -13.31 8.36 -9.19
N HIS A 163 -14.62 8.53 -9.32
CA HIS A 163 -15.45 9.10 -8.25
C HIS A 163 -16.54 8.16 -7.71
N ALA A 164 -16.58 6.91 -8.15
CA ALA A 164 -17.58 5.97 -7.66
C ALA A 164 -17.17 5.38 -6.30
N GLY A 165 -18.02 5.53 -5.29
CA GLY A 165 -17.92 4.78 -4.03
C GLY A 165 -16.69 5.08 -3.16
N GLY A 166 -16.01 6.21 -3.38
CA GLY A 166 -14.82 6.59 -2.61
C GLY A 166 -13.58 5.74 -2.93
N ILE A 167 -13.62 4.94 -4.00
CA ILE A 167 -12.55 3.96 -4.26
C ILE A 167 -11.24 4.65 -4.65
N GLN A 168 -11.27 5.79 -5.34
CA GLN A 168 -10.06 6.56 -5.60
C GLN A 168 -9.35 6.96 -4.31
N THR A 169 -10.09 7.34 -3.27
CA THR A 169 -9.51 7.66 -1.95
C THR A 169 -8.87 6.43 -1.32
N VAL A 170 -9.49 5.25 -1.46
CA VAL A 170 -8.89 3.98 -1.01
C VAL A 170 -7.61 3.67 -1.79
N GLY A 171 -7.62 3.81 -3.12
CA GLY A 171 -6.45 3.61 -3.97
C GLY A 171 -5.31 4.57 -3.63
N GLN A 172 -5.60 5.86 -3.40
CA GLN A 172 -4.60 6.84 -2.95
C GLN A 172 -4.04 6.50 -1.56
N TYR A 173 -4.87 6.00 -0.65
CA TYR A 173 -4.42 5.54 0.66
C TYR A 173 -3.51 4.33 0.57
N ALA A 174 -3.92 3.32 -0.20
CA ALA A 174 -3.13 2.12 -0.48
C ALA A 174 -1.79 2.47 -1.14
N PHE A 175 -1.78 3.38 -2.12
CA PHE A 175 -0.56 3.89 -2.74
C PHE A 175 0.33 4.65 -1.74
N SER A 176 -0.24 5.47 -0.86
CA SER A 176 0.51 6.19 0.18
C SER A 176 1.18 5.21 1.15
N PHE A 177 0.52 4.10 1.49
CA PHE A 177 1.10 3.02 2.29
C PHE A 177 2.28 2.36 1.55
N THR A 178 2.13 2.01 0.28
CA THR A 178 3.22 1.43 -0.51
C THR A 178 4.38 2.40 -0.70
N ALA A 179 4.13 3.70 -0.85
CA ALA A 179 5.18 4.71 -0.91
C ALA A 179 5.98 4.80 0.40
N ALA A 180 5.31 4.74 1.56
CA ALA A 180 5.98 4.66 2.85
C ALA A 180 6.79 3.36 2.99
N ALA A 181 6.24 2.24 2.53
CA ALA A 181 6.95 0.95 2.49
C ALA A 181 8.18 1.02 1.59
N ALA A 182 8.13 1.70 0.44
CA ALA A 182 9.28 1.85 -0.46
C ALA A 182 10.46 2.58 0.21
N VAL A 183 10.21 3.53 1.12
CA VAL A 183 11.28 4.16 1.89
C VAL A 183 11.95 3.17 2.85
N VAL A 184 11.19 2.24 3.44
CA VAL A 184 11.77 1.09 4.15
C VAL A 184 12.52 0.17 3.18
N GLY A 185 12.00 0.00 1.97
CA GLY A 185 12.68 -0.70 0.89
C GLY A 185 14.04 -0.09 0.53
N ILE A 186 14.22 1.23 0.64
CA ILE A 186 15.53 1.89 0.40
C ILE A 186 16.54 1.41 1.43
N ASN A 187 16.11 1.22 2.67
CA ASN A 187 16.97 0.62 3.67
C ASN A 187 17.42 -0.78 3.25
N LEU A 188 16.50 -1.65 2.82
CA LEU A 188 16.82 -3.01 2.38
C LEU A 188 17.73 -3.01 1.14
N GLY A 189 17.39 -2.24 0.11
CA GLY A 189 18.13 -2.21 -1.15
C GLY A 189 19.55 -1.62 -1.04
N THR A 190 19.83 -0.83 0.00
CA THR A 190 21.16 -0.27 0.24
C THR A 190 22.07 -1.17 1.09
N VAL A 191 21.53 -2.18 1.80
CA VAL A 191 22.33 -3.15 2.57
C VAL A 191 23.46 -3.79 1.76
N PRO A 192 23.23 -4.40 0.58
CA PRO A 192 24.30 -5.09 -0.16
C PRO A 192 25.39 -4.15 -0.69
N ILE A 193 25.09 -2.85 -0.82
CA ILE A 193 26.02 -1.85 -1.35
C ILE A 193 26.86 -1.25 -0.21
N LEU A 194 26.23 -0.95 0.92
CA LEU A 194 26.83 -0.19 2.02
C LEU A 194 27.31 -1.05 3.19
N SER A 195 26.93 -2.32 3.24
CA SER A 195 27.34 -3.26 4.28
C SER A 195 28.25 -4.35 3.73
N THR A 196 29.41 -4.53 4.37
CA THR A 196 30.33 -5.64 4.08
C THR A 196 29.85 -6.97 4.64
N ARG A 197 28.87 -6.95 5.56
CA ARG A 197 28.25 -8.15 6.13
C ARG A 197 26.76 -8.11 5.90
N ILE A 198 26.28 -9.04 5.08
CA ILE A 198 24.87 -9.29 4.89
C ILE A 198 24.43 -10.25 6.00
N ALA A 199 23.44 -9.84 6.79
CA ALA A 199 22.91 -10.68 7.85
C ALA A 199 22.16 -11.88 7.25
N VAL A 200 22.17 -13.02 7.94
CA VAL A 200 21.56 -14.28 7.43
C VAL A 200 20.05 -14.13 7.23
N ASP A 201 19.42 -13.21 7.97
CA ASP A 201 18.00 -12.90 7.88
C ASP A 201 17.62 -11.94 6.74
N TYR A 202 18.60 -11.28 6.10
CA TYR A 202 18.37 -10.30 5.03
C TYR A 202 17.50 -10.83 3.86
N PRO A 203 17.72 -12.03 3.30
CA PRO A 203 16.87 -12.55 2.23
C PRO A 203 15.40 -12.69 2.65
N PHE A 204 15.14 -13.03 3.91
CA PHE A 204 13.78 -13.13 4.45
C PHE A 204 13.13 -11.75 4.59
N GLN A 205 13.90 -10.72 4.98
CA GLN A 205 13.41 -9.34 5.02
C GLN A 205 13.04 -8.83 3.63
N VAL A 206 13.89 -9.09 2.63
CA VAL A 206 13.63 -8.73 1.23
C VAL A 206 12.40 -9.46 0.71
N LEU A 207 12.28 -10.77 0.95
CA LEU A 207 11.09 -11.55 0.59
C LEU A 207 9.83 -11.01 1.26
N ALA A 208 9.88 -10.73 2.56
CA ALA A 208 8.77 -10.15 3.30
C ALA A 208 8.36 -8.80 2.71
N TYR A 209 9.30 -7.94 2.33
CA TYR A 209 9.02 -6.68 1.65
C TYR A 209 8.29 -6.89 0.31
N PHE A 210 8.79 -7.78 -0.56
CA PHE A 210 8.17 -8.07 -1.86
C PHE A 210 6.80 -8.75 -1.75
N LEU A 211 6.48 -9.36 -0.61
CA LEU A 211 5.14 -9.88 -0.33
C LEU A 211 4.23 -8.79 0.26
N LEU A 212 4.68 -8.09 1.30
CA LEU A 212 3.86 -7.14 2.06
C LEU A 212 3.54 -5.87 1.27
N ALA A 213 4.47 -5.36 0.45
CA ALA A 213 4.25 -4.12 -0.28
C ALA A 213 3.14 -4.23 -1.36
N PRO A 214 3.11 -5.26 -2.23
CA PRO A 214 1.96 -5.50 -3.11
C PRO A 214 0.70 -5.84 -2.32
N LEU A 215 0.78 -6.69 -1.29
CA LEU A 215 -0.39 -7.08 -0.51
C LEU A 215 -1.06 -5.86 0.14
N GLY A 216 -0.29 -4.94 0.73
CA GLY A 216 -0.80 -3.71 1.31
C GLY A 216 -1.49 -2.79 0.28
N PHE A 217 -1.15 -2.91 -1.00
CA PHE A 217 -1.86 -2.20 -2.06
C PHE A 217 -3.17 -2.89 -2.45
N PHE A 218 -3.12 -4.20 -2.73
CA PHE A 218 -4.25 -4.93 -3.31
C PHE A 218 -5.32 -5.34 -2.29
N LEU A 219 -4.92 -5.69 -1.06
CA LEU A 219 -5.83 -6.17 -0.01
C LEU A 219 -7.05 -5.26 0.25
N PRO A 220 -6.92 -3.93 0.42
CA PRO A 220 -8.07 -3.06 0.65
C PRO A 220 -8.98 -2.89 -0.58
N LEU A 221 -8.52 -3.29 -1.77
CA LEU A 221 -9.24 -3.13 -3.04
C LEU A 221 -9.85 -4.45 -3.54
N LEU A 222 -9.45 -5.59 -2.99
CA LEU A 222 -9.84 -6.92 -3.47
C LEU A 222 -11.36 -7.12 -3.42
N GLN A 223 -12.00 -6.69 -2.34
CA GLN A 223 -13.45 -6.83 -2.21
C GLN A 223 -14.19 -5.90 -3.18
N ALA A 224 -13.69 -4.67 -3.37
CA ALA A 224 -14.26 -3.74 -4.36
C ALA A 224 -14.17 -4.33 -5.77
N HIS A 225 -13.04 -4.91 -6.15
CA HIS A 225 -12.86 -5.60 -7.41
C HIS A 225 -13.85 -6.76 -7.60
N SER A 226 -14.01 -7.62 -6.59
CA SER A 226 -14.94 -8.75 -6.64
C SER A 226 -16.38 -8.28 -6.89
N HIS A 227 -16.85 -7.25 -6.17
CA HIS A 227 -18.20 -6.72 -6.39
C HIS A 227 -18.37 -6.04 -7.74
N MET A 228 -17.38 -5.28 -8.20
CA MET A 228 -17.42 -4.67 -9.53
C MET A 228 -17.48 -5.74 -10.63
N ALA A 229 -16.73 -6.83 -10.49
CA ALA A 229 -16.79 -7.97 -11.40
C ALA A 229 -18.16 -8.65 -11.40
N GLN A 230 -18.72 -8.93 -10.22
CA GLN A 230 -20.05 -9.51 -10.09
C GLN A 230 -21.14 -8.61 -10.68
N ASN A 231 -21.10 -7.32 -10.37
CA ASN A 231 -22.07 -6.35 -10.89
C ASN A 231 -21.95 -6.19 -12.41
N ARG A 232 -20.73 -6.20 -12.96
CA ARG A 232 -20.52 -6.19 -14.41
C ARG A 232 -21.18 -7.40 -15.06
N ASN A 233 -20.96 -8.59 -14.51
CA ASN A 233 -21.56 -9.82 -15.04
C ASN A 233 -23.10 -9.77 -14.98
N ARG A 234 -23.69 -9.32 -13.87
CA ARG A 234 -25.14 -9.13 -13.75
C ARG A 234 -25.71 -8.19 -14.82
N VAL A 235 -25.02 -7.09 -15.11
CA VAL A 235 -25.42 -6.14 -16.16
C VAL A 235 -25.30 -6.79 -17.55
N LEU A 236 -24.23 -7.53 -17.81
CA LEU A 236 -24.05 -8.27 -19.06
C LEU A 236 -25.14 -9.32 -19.27
N ASP A 237 -25.51 -10.06 -18.23
CA ASP A 237 -26.60 -11.04 -18.28
C ASP A 237 -27.94 -10.36 -18.60
N GLY A 238 -28.21 -9.20 -17.98
CA GLY A 238 -29.40 -8.39 -18.26
C GLY A 238 -29.43 -7.87 -19.71
N LEU A 239 -28.31 -7.38 -20.23
CA LEU A 239 -28.19 -6.93 -21.62
C LEU A 239 -28.34 -8.09 -22.61
N ALA A 240 -27.79 -9.27 -22.31
CA ALA A 240 -27.94 -10.46 -23.14
C ALA A 240 -29.41 -10.90 -23.21
N ALA A 241 -30.13 -10.88 -22.09
CA ALA A 241 -31.56 -11.17 -22.06
C ALA A 241 -32.38 -10.16 -22.87
N GLN A 242 -32.07 -8.86 -22.75
CA GLN A 242 -32.71 -7.81 -23.56
C GLN A 242 -32.42 -7.96 -25.05
N PHE A 243 -31.17 -8.29 -25.41
CA PHE A 243 -30.79 -8.55 -26.79
C PHE A 243 -31.59 -9.71 -27.38
N GLN A 244 -31.69 -10.84 -26.66
CA GLN A 244 -32.45 -12.00 -27.12
C GLN A 244 -33.94 -11.68 -27.31
N ALA A 245 -34.53 -10.91 -26.40
CA ALA A 245 -35.92 -10.48 -26.47
C ALA A 245 -36.17 -9.58 -27.70
N GLU A 246 -35.35 -8.55 -27.91
CA GLU A 246 -35.48 -7.64 -29.06
C GLU A 246 -35.14 -8.34 -30.39
N TYR A 247 -34.22 -9.30 -30.41
CA TYR A 247 -33.92 -10.11 -31.59
C TYR A 247 -35.12 -10.97 -32.00
N THR A 248 -35.74 -11.63 -31.02
CA THR A 248 -36.96 -12.43 -31.25
C THR A 248 -38.12 -11.55 -31.74
N ARG A 249 -38.22 -10.32 -31.23
CA ARG A 249 -39.21 -9.33 -31.69
C ARG A 249 -38.95 -8.90 -33.12
N LEU A 250 -37.71 -8.56 -33.47
CA LEU A 250 -37.31 -8.16 -34.81
C LEU A 250 -37.68 -9.25 -35.84
N LEU A 251 -37.39 -10.52 -35.55
CA LEU A 251 -37.72 -11.63 -36.45
C LEU A 251 -39.22 -11.75 -36.77
N ARG A 252 -40.11 -11.33 -35.85
CA ARG A 252 -41.56 -11.31 -36.08
C ARG A 252 -41.98 -10.10 -36.91
N LEU A 253 -41.38 -8.93 -36.68
CA LEU A 253 -41.74 -7.68 -37.35
C LEU A 253 -41.27 -7.59 -38.80
N VAL A 254 -40.16 -8.24 -39.14
CA VAL A 254 -39.61 -8.24 -40.51
C VAL A 254 -40.59 -8.80 -41.55
N ALA A 255 -41.58 -9.59 -41.13
CA ALA A 255 -42.63 -10.08 -42.04
C ALA A 255 -43.77 -9.08 -42.27
N ASP A 256 -44.04 -8.17 -41.33
CA ASP A 256 -45.31 -7.44 -41.26
C ASP A 256 -45.17 -5.90 -41.31
N ASN A 257 -44.07 -5.31 -40.80
CA ASN A 257 -43.93 -3.86 -40.67
C ASN A 257 -42.46 -3.37 -40.70
N ASP A 258 -42.05 -2.80 -41.83
CA ASP A 258 -40.69 -2.30 -42.08
C ASP A 258 -40.24 -1.21 -41.09
N GLN A 259 -41.15 -0.31 -40.69
CA GLN A 259 -40.79 0.81 -39.81
C GLN A 259 -40.50 0.31 -38.38
N GLU A 260 -41.34 -0.55 -37.83
CA GLU A 260 -41.11 -1.13 -36.50
C GLU A 260 -39.89 -2.07 -36.49
N ALA A 261 -39.62 -2.75 -37.60
CA ALA A 261 -38.41 -3.54 -37.77
C ALA A 261 -37.15 -2.67 -37.75
N ALA A 262 -37.16 -1.51 -38.42
CA ALA A 262 -36.05 -0.56 -38.39
C ALA A 262 -35.77 -0.01 -36.97
N GLU A 263 -36.81 0.33 -36.21
CA GLU A 263 -36.67 0.77 -34.82
C GLU A 263 -36.10 -0.34 -33.92
N SER A 264 -36.59 -1.58 -34.07
CA SER A 264 -36.11 -2.72 -33.28
C SER A 264 -34.65 -3.05 -33.61
N LEU A 265 -34.26 -2.93 -34.88
CA LEU A 265 -32.85 -3.06 -35.31
C LEU A 265 -31.96 -1.97 -34.68
N ALA A 266 -32.43 -0.72 -34.61
CA ALA A 266 -31.70 0.36 -33.95
C ALA A 266 -31.50 0.08 -32.46
N ARG A 267 -32.53 -0.42 -31.76
CA ARG A 267 -32.42 -0.83 -30.34
C ARG A 267 -31.41 -1.96 -30.14
N LEU A 268 -31.42 -2.98 -31.00
CA LEU A 268 -30.46 -4.07 -30.94
C LEU A 268 -29.01 -3.59 -31.06
N LYS A 269 -28.74 -2.64 -31.97
CA LYS A 269 -27.42 -2.02 -32.11
C LYS A 269 -26.99 -1.31 -30.82
N ILE A 270 -27.89 -0.53 -30.21
CA ILE A 270 -27.61 0.16 -28.94
C ILE A 270 -27.30 -0.85 -27.82
N ILE A 271 -28.09 -1.93 -27.70
CA ILE A 271 -27.85 -2.99 -26.70
C ILE A 271 -26.50 -3.66 -26.94
N GLN A 272 -26.16 -3.96 -28.20
CA GLN A 272 -24.89 -4.58 -28.58
C GLN A 272 -23.69 -3.67 -28.25
N GLU A 273 -23.78 -2.37 -28.58
CA GLU A 273 -22.75 -1.38 -28.24
C GLU A 273 -22.58 -1.25 -26.72
N THR A 274 -23.69 -1.17 -25.99
CA THR A 274 -23.70 -1.11 -24.52
C THR A 274 -23.09 -2.36 -23.90
N TYR A 275 -23.37 -3.54 -24.47
CA TYR A 275 -22.80 -4.81 -24.04
C TYR A 275 -21.28 -4.82 -24.24
N GLU A 276 -20.80 -4.43 -25.42
CA GLU A 276 -19.36 -4.39 -25.71
C GLU A 276 -18.61 -3.38 -24.83
N TRP A 277 -19.20 -2.21 -24.55
CA TRP A 277 -18.62 -1.24 -23.61
C TRP A 277 -18.60 -1.76 -22.17
N THR A 278 -19.70 -2.37 -21.72
CA THR A 278 -19.79 -2.95 -20.37
C THR A 278 -18.78 -4.09 -20.20
N ARG A 279 -18.62 -4.94 -21.23
CA ARG A 279 -17.68 -6.07 -21.24
C ARG A 279 -16.23 -5.60 -21.11
N LYS A 280 -15.86 -4.52 -21.79
CA LYS A 280 -14.51 -3.92 -21.75
C LYS A 280 -14.26 -3.06 -20.52
N SER A 281 -15.28 -2.78 -19.71
CA SER A 281 -15.14 -1.97 -18.50
C SER A 281 -14.20 -2.66 -17.49
N PRO A 282 -13.18 -1.95 -16.98
CA PRO A 282 -12.24 -2.51 -16.02
C PRO A 282 -12.93 -2.75 -14.67
N THR A 283 -12.65 -3.90 -14.06
CA THR A 283 -13.18 -4.27 -12.74
C THR A 283 -12.23 -3.90 -11.61
N TRP A 284 -10.97 -3.58 -11.92
CA TRP A 284 -10.03 -3.05 -10.96
C TRP A 284 -10.23 -1.54 -10.84
N PRO A 285 -10.27 -0.99 -9.62
CA PRO A 285 -10.60 0.42 -9.42
C PRO A 285 -9.36 1.32 -9.50
N PHE A 286 -8.43 0.98 -10.39
CA PHE A 286 -7.24 1.76 -10.69
C PHE A 286 -6.91 1.61 -12.18
N ASP A 287 -6.21 2.59 -12.72
CA ASP A 287 -5.72 2.56 -14.10
C ASP A 287 -4.43 1.74 -14.20
N THR A 288 -4.08 1.36 -15.42
CA THR A 288 -2.80 0.66 -15.71
C THR A 288 -1.60 1.52 -15.31
N SER A 289 -1.72 2.86 -15.36
CA SER A 289 -0.65 3.76 -14.91
C SER A 289 -0.35 3.60 -13.42
N THR A 290 -1.36 3.42 -12.56
CA THR A 290 -1.17 3.13 -11.14
C THR A 290 -0.43 1.81 -10.92
N LEU A 291 -0.69 0.79 -11.73
CA LEU A 291 0.02 -0.49 -11.64
C LEU A 291 1.51 -0.34 -11.98
N TYR A 292 1.85 0.41 -13.04
CA TYR A 292 3.24 0.71 -13.37
C TYR A 292 3.92 1.53 -12.27
N ARG A 293 3.25 2.54 -11.72
CA ARG A 293 3.76 3.33 -10.60
C ARG A 293 3.98 2.47 -9.36
N LEU A 294 3.07 1.54 -9.07
CA LEU A 294 3.20 0.59 -7.96
C LEU A 294 4.43 -0.29 -8.15
N GLY A 295 4.57 -0.92 -9.32
CA GLY A 295 5.72 -1.76 -9.64
C GLY A 295 7.04 -1.01 -9.55
N ALA A 296 7.10 0.20 -10.12
CA ALA A 296 8.26 1.08 -10.02
C ALA A 296 8.57 1.45 -8.56
N THR A 297 7.55 1.79 -7.75
CA THR A 297 7.72 2.16 -6.34
C THR A 297 8.28 1.00 -5.52
N ILE A 298 7.85 -0.23 -5.79
CA ILE A 298 8.30 -1.43 -5.08
C ILE A 298 9.73 -1.82 -5.48
N VAL A 299 10.05 -1.75 -6.78
CA VAL A 299 11.34 -2.20 -7.33
C VAL A 299 12.43 -1.13 -7.24
N ALA A 300 12.09 0.16 -7.33
CA ALA A 300 13.05 1.27 -7.35
C ALA A 300 14.09 1.25 -6.22
N PRO A 301 13.74 0.91 -4.96
CA PRO A 301 14.73 0.82 -3.90
C PRO A 301 15.87 -0.17 -4.15
N PHE A 302 15.63 -1.19 -4.99
CA PHE A 302 16.59 -2.23 -5.35
C PHE A 302 17.31 -1.96 -6.67
N SER A 303 17.00 -0.87 -7.39
CA SER A 303 17.57 -0.61 -8.71
C SER A 303 19.10 -0.50 -8.67
N PHE A 304 19.66 0.09 -7.62
CA PHE A 304 21.11 0.19 -7.44
C PHE A 304 21.77 -1.18 -7.18
N ALA A 305 21.14 -2.02 -6.36
CA ALA A 305 21.63 -3.38 -6.11
C ALA A 305 21.58 -4.23 -7.38
N LEU A 306 20.50 -4.12 -8.17
CA LEU A 306 20.37 -4.79 -9.46
C LEU A 306 21.43 -4.30 -10.46
N LEU A 307 21.66 -2.98 -10.54
CA LEU A 307 22.69 -2.41 -11.41
C LEU A 307 24.08 -2.95 -11.05
N GLN A 308 24.42 -3.03 -9.76
CA GLN A 308 25.69 -3.59 -9.31
C GLN A 308 25.84 -5.04 -9.78
N ILE A 309 24.81 -5.88 -9.59
CA ILE A 309 24.83 -7.29 -10.03
C ILE A 309 25.06 -7.38 -11.55
N VAL A 310 24.40 -6.54 -12.35
CA VAL A 310 24.57 -6.52 -13.81
C VAL A 310 26.00 -6.13 -14.20
N LEU A 311 26.57 -5.10 -13.55
CA LEU A 311 27.95 -4.68 -13.81
C LEU A 311 28.96 -5.78 -13.45
N GLU A 312 28.76 -6.47 -12.33
CA GLU A 312 29.61 -7.60 -11.92
C GLU A 312 29.51 -8.79 -12.88
N LEU A 313 28.34 -9.03 -13.48
CA LEU A 313 28.15 -10.06 -14.50
C LEU A 313 28.82 -9.68 -15.84
N LEU A 314 28.79 -8.40 -16.23
CA LEU A 314 29.43 -7.92 -17.47
C LEU A 314 30.96 -7.86 -17.37
N ALA A 315 31.51 -7.78 -16.16
CA ALA A 315 32.95 -7.75 -15.95
C ALA A 315 33.62 -9.14 -15.97
N ARG A 316 32.81 -10.22 -16.00
CA ARG A 316 33.26 -11.61 -16.08
C ARG A 316 33.29 -12.08 -17.53
#